data_AF-A0A2T4DTN1-F1
#
_entry.id   AF-A0A2T4DTN1-F1
#
_cell.length_a   1.000
_cell.length_b   1.000
_cell.length_c   1.000
_cell.angle_alpha   90.00
_cell.angle_beta   90.00
_cell.angle_gamma   90.00
#
_symmetry.space_group_name_H-M   'P 1'
#
loop_
_entity.id
_entity.type
_entity.pdbx_description
1 polymer ?
#
loop_
_entity_poly.entity_id
_entity_poly.type
_entity_poly.pdbx_seq_one_letter_code
_entity_poly.pdbx_strand_id
1 'polypeptide(L)'
;MKNWKYIIRVIGILTVGLLLVKMTYQFKYSTFMFDLIFFGGLTIIGLVFLIWSLFTDLKHFRTEKKIILLIPIGLAIIFTTTIWVWNVRINSNFDKPTLVRIFYDGDFNGTGIDFKTDGTYIFDNSAIGLSDFIYGTYEINGNRIILDKKTLDNVVVTNQLEIRPKLIEYSDRTETEKYVFQIDENGNLIEKSTEFRLVVDNRK
;
A
#
# COMPACT_ATOMS: atom_id res chain seq x y z
N MET A 1 -24.72 -31.54 -17.96
CA MET A 1 -24.01 -30.44 -18.69
C MET A 1 -23.01 -31.06 -19.68
N LYS A 2 -22.75 -30.45 -20.86
CA LYS A 2 -21.47 -30.71 -21.55
C LYS A 2 -20.39 -30.23 -20.58
N ASN A 3 -19.66 -31.16 -19.95
CA ASN A 3 -18.71 -30.92 -18.86
C ASN A 3 -17.79 -29.71 -19.10
N TRP A 4 -17.45 -29.46 -20.37
CA TRP A 4 -16.67 -28.33 -20.82
C TRP A 4 -17.16 -26.94 -20.33
N LYS A 5 -18.47 -26.65 -20.37
CA LYS A 5 -18.98 -25.31 -19.95
C LYS A 5 -18.77 -25.05 -18.46
N TYR A 6 -18.90 -26.09 -17.63
CA TYR A 6 -18.63 -26.01 -16.21
C TYR A 6 -17.14 -25.84 -15.94
N ILE A 7 -16.32 -26.64 -16.61
CA ILE A 7 -14.85 -26.55 -16.52
C ILE A 7 -14.37 -25.14 -16.87
N ILE A 8 -14.89 -24.53 -17.93
CA ILE A 8 -14.57 -23.13 -18.29
C ILE A 8 -14.88 -22.17 -17.14
N ARG A 9 -16.06 -22.26 -16.52
CA ARG A 9 -16.44 -21.36 -15.41
C ARG A 9 -15.52 -21.55 -14.20
N VAL A 10 -15.23 -22.80 -13.83
CA VAL A 10 -14.30 -23.11 -12.73
C VAL A 10 -12.93 -22.52 -13.00
N ILE A 11 -12.35 -22.77 -14.18
CA ILE A 11 -11.02 -22.25 -14.55
C ILE A 11 -11.03 -20.72 -14.62
N GLY A 12 -12.09 -20.13 -15.15
CA GLY A 12 -12.24 -18.67 -15.25
C GLY A 12 -12.26 -18.01 -13.88
N ILE A 13 -13.09 -18.50 -12.95
CA ILE A 13 -13.16 -17.98 -11.58
C ILE A 13 -11.83 -18.19 -10.85
N LEU A 14 -11.21 -19.35 -11.01
CA LEU A 14 -9.94 -19.66 -10.35
C LEU A 14 -8.81 -18.77 -10.85
N THR A 15 -8.69 -18.59 -12.16
CA THR A 15 -7.67 -17.72 -12.77
C THR A 15 -7.87 -16.27 -12.34
N VAL A 16 -9.08 -15.73 -12.50
CA VAL A 16 -9.36 -14.33 -12.14
C VAL A 16 -9.22 -14.09 -10.64
N GLY A 17 -9.72 -15.02 -9.81
CA GLY A 17 -9.63 -14.92 -8.35
C GLY A 17 -8.19 -14.91 -7.85
N LEU A 18 -7.34 -15.80 -8.36
CA LEU A 18 -5.92 -15.83 -8.00
C LEU A 18 -5.19 -14.55 -8.44
N LEU A 19 -5.48 -14.02 -9.63
CA LEU A 19 -4.92 -12.76 -10.10
C LEU A 19 -5.33 -11.58 -9.21
N LEU A 20 -6.62 -11.48 -8.86
CA LEU A 20 -7.11 -10.41 -7.99
C LEU A 20 -6.55 -10.50 -6.57
N VAL A 21 -6.42 -11.72 -6.01
CA VAL A 21 -5.76 -11.92 -4.69
C VAL A 21 -4.30 -11.49 -4.76
N LYS A 22 -3.57 -11.90 -5.81
CA LYS A 22 -2.18 -11.49 -6.02
C LYS A 22 -2.04 -9.97 -6.10
N MET A 23 -2.86 -9.31 -6.91
CA MET A 23 -2.84 -7.84 -7.03
C MET A 23 -3.17 -7.16 -5.71
N THR A 24 -4.20 -7.63 -5.00
CA THR A 24 -4.57 -7.08 -3.68
C THR A 24 -3.41 -7.19 -2.69
N TYR A 25 -2.71 -8.32 -2.67
CA TYR A 25 -1.53 -8.51 -1.83
C TYR A 25 -0.37 -7.59 -2.25
N GLN A 26 -0.18 -7.36 -3.55
CA GLN A 26 0.85 -6.45 -4.07
C GLN A 26 0.60 -4.99 -3.68
N PHE A 27 -0.66 -4.53 -3.56
CA PHE A 27 -0.99 -3.17 -3.08
C PHE A 27 -0.45 -2.85 -1.69
N LYS A 28 -0.11 -3.87 -0.91
CA LYS A 28 0.61 -3.67 0.35
C LYS A 28 2.01 -3.07 0.11
N TYR A 29 2.69 -3.46 -0.95
CA TYR A 29 4.10 -3.17 -1.19
C TYR A 29 4.32 -2.15 -2.29
N SER A 30 3.39 -2.04 -3.24
CA SER A 30 3.54 -1.14 -4.36
C SER A 30 2.19 -0.77 -4.96
N THR A 31 2.06 0.43 -5.49
CA THR A 31 0.94 0.84 -6.33
C THR A 31 1.42 1.46 -7.63
N PHE A 32 0.70 1.18 -8.70
CA PHE A 32 0.85 1.80 -10.01
C PHE A 32 -0.42 2.55 -10.40
N MET A 33 -0.29 3.68 -11.10
CA MET A 33 -1.41 4.55 -11.48
C MET A 33 -2.49 3.84 -12.30
N PHE A 34 -2.17 2.76 -13.02
CA PHE A 34 -3.14 1.96 -13.79
C PHE A 34 -3.62 0.71 -13.06
N ASP A 35 -3.18 0.44 -11.83
CA ASP A 35 -3.60 -0.73 -11.08
C ASP A 35 -5.12 -0.81 -10.91
N LEU A 36 -5.78 0.33 -10.69
CA LEU A 36 -7.23 0.39 -10.57
C LEU A 36 -7.95 -0.04 -11.86
N ILE A 37 -7.39 0.31 -13.02
CA ILE A 37 -7.94 -0.08 -14.33
C ILE A 37 -7.82 -1.58 -14.52
N PHE A 38 -6.63 -2.16 -14.26
CA PHE A 38 -6.41 -3.59 -14.38
C PHE A 38 -7.26 -4.39 -13.39
N PHE A 39 -7.30 -3.93 -12.13
CA PHE A 39 -8.09 -4.56 -11.07
C PHE A 39 -9.59 -4.49 -11.38
N GLY A 40 -10.09 -3.32 -11.80
CA GLY A 40 -11.48 -3.13 -12.19
C GLY A 40 -11.87 -4.00 -13.39
N GLY A 41 -11.03 -4.06 -14.42
CA GLY A 41 -11.24 -4.91 -15.59
C GLY A 41 -11.33 -6.40 -15.23
N LEU A 42 -10.40 -6.90 -14.41
CA LEU A 42 -10.44 -8.29 -13.92
C LEU A 42 -11.66 -8.55 -13.05
N THR A 43 -12.06 -7.59 -12.22
CA THR A 43 -13.27 -7.68 -11.38
C THR A 43 -14.52 -7.85 -12.24
N ILE A 44 -14.67 -7.06 -13.32
CA ILE A 44 -15.80 -7.17 -14.25
C ILE A 44 -15.83 -8.56 -14.91
N ILE A 45 -14.68 -9.07 -15.36
CA ILE A 45 -14.59 -10.41 -15.95
C ILE A 45 -15.00 -11.48 -14.91
N GLY A 46 -14.53 -11.36 -13.67
CA GLY A 46 -14.89 -12.26 -12.57
C GLY A 46 -16.39 -12.23 -12.27
N LEU A 47 -17.02 -11.05 -12.28
CA LEU A 47 -18.46 -10.89 -12.10
C LEU A 47 -19.26 -11.56 -13.21
N VAL A 48 -18.81 -11.49 -14.47
CA VAL A 48 -19.47 -12.20 -15.58
C VAL A 48 -19.47 -13.71 -15.34
N PHE A 49 -18.34 -14.29 -14.92
CA PHE A 49 -18.27 -15.72 -14.59
C PHE A 49 -19.13 -16.09 -13.36
N LEU A 50 -19.16 -15.23 -12.34
CA LEU A 50 -19.99 -15.44 -11.14
C LEU A 50 -21.48 -15.41 -11.49
N ILE A 51 -21.94 -14.39 -12.21
CA ILE A 51 -23.34 -14.26 -12.65
C ILE A 51 -23.74 -15.48 -13.49
N TRP A 52 -22.88 -15.89 -14.43
CA TRP A 52 -23.13 -17.07 -15.24
C TRP A 52 -23.25 -18.34 -14.39
N SER A 53 -22.39 -18.50 -13.38
CA SER A 53 -22.42 -19.62 -12.44
C SER A 53 -23.66 -19.59 -11.56
N LEU A 54 -24.05 -18.43 -11.02
CA LEU A 54 -25.26 -18.29 -10.21
C LEU A 54 -26.51 -18.74 -10.97
N PHE A 55 -26.72 -18.28 -12.20
CA PHE A 55 -27.90 -18.67 -12.98
C PHE A 55 -27.89 -20.13 -13.40
N THR A 56 -26.73 -20.66 -13.80
CA THR A 56 -26.62 -22.01 -14.37
C THR A 56 -26.56 -23.05 -13.26
N ASP A 57 -25.67 -22.85 -12.30
CA ASP A 57 -25.33 -23.86 -11.30
C ASP A 57 -26.35 -23.93 -10.18
N LEU A 58 -26.99 -22.82 -9.77
CA LEU A 58 -28.12 -22.89 -8.83
C LEU A 58 -29.32 -23.60 -9.45
N LYS A 59 -29.60 -23.37 -10.74
CA LYS A 59 -30.67 -24.09 -11.45
C LYS A 59 -30.39 -25.58 -11.48
N HIS A 60 -29.18 -26.00 -11.85
CA HIS A 60 -28.80 -27.41 -11.86
C HIS A 60 -28.76 -28.02 -10.46
N PHE A 61 -28.28 -27.30 -9.44
CA PHE A 61 -28.28 -27.77 -8.07
C PHE A 61 -29.70 -28.02 -7.55
N ARG A 62 -30.67 -27.15 -7.88
CA ARG A 62 -32.07 -27.36 -7.48
C ARG A 62 -32.65 -28.66 -8.03
N THR A 63 -32.28 -29.04 -9.25
CA THR A 63 -32.75 -30.26 -9.92
C THR A 63 -31.96 -31.51 -9.53
N GLU A 64 -30.63 -31.44 -9.53
CA GLU A 64 -29.75 -32.60 -9.35
C GLU A 64 -29.32 -32.84 -7.89
N LYS A 65 -29.45 -31.83 -7.01
CA LYS A 65 -29.05 -31.83 -5.59
C LYS A 65 -27.57 -32.19 -5.33
N LYS A 66 -26.70 -32.09 -6.33
CA LYS A 66 -25.26 -32.37 -6.21
C LYS A 66 -24.47 -31.14 -5.81
N ILE A 67 -23.87 -31.15 -4.62
CA ILE A 67 -23.12 -30.01 -4.09
C ILE A 67 -21.92 -29.58 -4.95
N ILE A 68 -21.33 -30.51 -5.71
CA ILE A 68 -20.20 -30.24 -6.60
C ILE A 68 -20.52 -29.16 -7.65
N LEU A 69 -21.79 -28.99 -8.01
CA LEU A 69 -22.23 -27.95 -8.93
C LEU A 69 -22.02 -26.55 -8.35
N LEU A 70 -21.97 -26.40 -7.02
CA LEU A 70 -21.80 -25.12 -6.35
C LEU A 70 -20.32 -24.70 -6.19
N ILE A 71 -19.36 -25.52 -6.60
CA ILE A 71 -17.91 -25.19 -6.52
C ILE A 71 -17.57 -23.82 -7.12
N PRO A 72 -18.03 -23.45 -8.34
CA PRO A 72 -17.74 -22.13 -8.90
C PRO A 72 -18.16 -20.97 -7.99
N ILE A 73 -19.36 -21.08 -7.38
CA ILE A 73 -19.92 -20.08 -6.47
C ILE A 73 -19.11 -20.05 -5.16
N GLY A 74 -18.80 -21.22 -4.60
CA GLY A 74 -17.99 -21.35 -3.39
C GLY A 74 -16.59 -20.75 -3.56
N LEU A 75 -15.93 -21.00 -4.71
CA LEU A 75 -14.63 -20.41 -5.04
C LEU A 75 -14.71 -18.89 -5.12
N ALA A 76 -15.73 -18.35 -5.79
CA ALA A 76 -15.92 -16.91 -5.88
C ALA A 76 -16.08 -16.27 -4.49
N ILE A 77 -16.89 -16.88 -3.60
CA ILE A 77 -17.07 -16.41 -2.21
C ILE A 77 -15.73 -16.43 -1.45
N ILE A 78 -14.95 -17.51 -1.58
CA ILE A 78 -13.63 -17.61 -0.95
C ILE A 78 -12.72 -16.49 -1.43
N PHE A 79 -12.57 -16.29 -2.74
CA PHE A 79 -11.72 -15.24 -3.28
C PHE A 79 -12.17 -13.84 -2.88
N THR A 80 -13.47 -13.53 -2.97
CA THR A 80 -14.01 -12.23 -2.54
C THR A 80 -13.74 -11.98 -1.05
N THR A 81 -13.93 -13.00 -0.20
CA THR A 81 -13.65 -12.89 1.23
C THR A 81 -12.17 -12.66 1.49
N THR A 82 -11.29 -13.41 0.80
CA THR A 82 -9.84 -13.23 0.91
C THR A 82 -9.39 -11.83 0.48
N ILE A 83 -9.90 -11.34 -0.65
CA ILE A 83 -9.62 -9.98 -1.14
C ILE A 83 -10.07 -8.93 -0.11
N TRP A 84 -11.29 -9.07 0.42
CA TRP A 84 -11.83 -8.16 1.42
C TRP A 84 -10.97 -8.13 2.69
N VAL A 85 -10.60 -9.30 3.24
CA VAL A 85 -9.72 -9.40 4.42
C VAL A 85 -8.37 -8.73 4.18
N TRP A 86 -7.76 -8.95 3.01
CA TRP A 86 -6.50 -8.29 2.67
C TRP A 86 -6.66 -6.78 2.54
N ASN A 87 -7.70 -6.31 1.87
CA ASN A 87 -7.97 -4.88 1.70
C ASN A 87 -8.16 -4.18 3.06
N VAL A 88 -8.94 -4.76 3.96
CA VAL A 88 -9.12 -4.25 5.33
C VAL A 88 -7.78 -4.19 6.06
N ARG A 89 -6.96 -5.24 5.99
CA ARG A 89 -5.63 -5.25 6.63
C ARG A 89 -4.70 -4.19 6.08
N ILE A 90 -4.67 -4.00 4.76
CA ILE A 90 -3.83 -2.99 4.12
C ILE A 90 -4.28 -1.59 4.55
N ASN A 91 -5.56 -1.27 4.36
CA ASN A 91 -6.11 0.05 4.72
C ASN A 91 -5.95 0.34 6.21
N SER A 92 -6.13 -0.66 7.09
CA SER A 92 -5.93 -0.47 8.53
C SER A 92 -4.50 -0.05 8.91
N ASN A 93 -3.50 -0.32 8.08
CA ASN A 93 -2.14 0.18 8.28
C ASN A 93 -1.98 1.62 7.74
N PHE A 94 -2.53 1.91 6.56
CA PHE A 94 -2.49 3.24 5.97
C PHE A 94 -3.30 4.28 6.76
N ASP A 95 -4.46 3.89 7.30
CA ASP A 95 -5.40 4.77 7.99
C ASP A 95 -5.01 5.06 9.45
N LYS A 96 -3.93 4.44 9.95
CA LYS A 96 -3.44 4.74 11.30
C LYS A 96 -3.18 6.25 11.45
N PRO A 97 -3.53 6.85 12.60
CA PRO A 97 -3.29 8.27 12.82
C PRO A 97 -1.81 8.61 12.65
N THR A 98 -1.54 9.70 11.92
CA THR A 98 -0.20 10.25 11.74
C THR A 98 0.22 11.05 12.97
N LEU A 99 1.39 10.77 13.52
CA LEU A 99 2.06 11.60 14.52
C LEU A 99 2.93 12.67 13.85
N VAL A 100 3.79 12.24 12.93
CA VAL A 100 4.70 13.11 12.17
C VAL A 100 4.71 12.64 10.72
N ARG A 101 4.70 13.57 9.77
CA ARG A 101 4.89 13.25 8.35
C ARG A 101 5.95 14.13 7.75
N ILE A 102 6.90 13.48 7.07
CA ILE A 102 7.98 14.15 6.37
C ILE A 102 7.90 13.82 4.88
N PHE A 103 8.28 14.77 4.05
CA PHE A 103 8.20 14.63 2.60
C PHE A 103 9.36 15.35 1.92
N TYR A 104 9.96 14.69 0.96
CA TYR A 104 10.89 15.25 0.00
C TYR A 104 10.17 15.32 -1.35
N ASP A 105 10.01 16.53 -1.85
CA ASP A 105 9.46 16.80 -3.18
C ASP A 105 10.64 16.95 -4.14
N GLY A 106 10.96 15.88 -4.87
CA GLY A 106 11.87 15.93 -6.01
C GLY A 106 11.07 16.16 -7.30
N ASP A 107 11.71 16.69 -8.33
CA ASP A 107 11.03 17.13 -9.58
C ASP A 107 9.98 16.16 -10.13
N PHE A 108 10.34 14.87 -10.25
CA PHE A 108 9.47 13.80 -10.78
C PHE A 108 9.22 12.67 -9.77
N ASN A 109 9.92 12.71 -8.63
CA ASN A 109 9.92 11.66 -7.62
C ASN A 109 9.61 12.29 -6.26
N GLY A 110 8.66 11.71 -5.53
CA GLY A 110 8.35 12.12 -4.17
C GLY A 110 8.76 11.02 -3.19
N THR A 111 9.41 11.36 -2.09
CA THR A 111 9.68 10.38 -1.03
C THR A 111 9.15 10.89 0.30
N GLY A 112 8.31 10.09 0.96
CA GLY A 112 7.71 10.45 2.23
C GLY A 112 7.90 9.40 3.31
N ILE A 113 7.89 9.83 4.56
CA ILE A 113 7.74 8.92 5.71
C ILE A 113 6.58 9.40 6.56
N ASP A 114 5.61 8.51 6.76
CA ASP A 114 4.47 8.72 7.61
C ASP A 114 4.64 7.95 8.92
N PHE A 115 5.04 8.68 9.97
CA PHE A 115 5.22 8.14 11.32
C PHE A 115 3.88 8.11 12.04
N LYS A 116 3.40 6.92 12.38
CA LYS A 116 2.10 6.67 13.00
C LYS A 116 2.16 6.82 14.51
N THR A 117 1.03 7.12 15.15
CA THR A 117 0.94 7.29 16.61
C THR A 117 1.22 6.02 17.41
N ASP A 118 1.18 4.84 16.78
CA ASP A 118 1.43 3.54 17.42
C ASP A 118 2.91 3.09 17.33
N GLY A 119 3.82 3.96 16.89
CA GLY A 119 5.24 3.63 16.74
C GLY A 119 5.59 2.87 15.45
N THR A 120 4.64 2.71 14.52
CA THR A 120 4.92 2.18 13.17
C THR A 120 5.13 3.31 12.16
N TYR A 121 5.86 3.06 11.08
CA TYR A 121 5.97 4.02 9.98
C TYR A 121 5.72 3.37 8.62
N ILE A 122 5.33 4.20 7.66
CA ILE A 122 5.23 3.86 6.24
C ILE A 122 6.17 4.79 5.48
N PHE A 123 7.20 4.22 4.88
CA PHE A 123 8.04 4.90 3.91
C PHE A 123 7.44 4.68 2.52
N ASP A 124 7.23 5.76 1.79
CA ASP A 124 6.70 5.79 0.43
C ASP A 124 7.77 6.38 -0.48
N ASN A 125 8.29 5.58 -1.41
CA ASN A 125 9.15 6.05 -2.48
C ASN A 125 8.35 6.06 -3.79
N SER A 126 7.92 7.25 -4.19
CA SER A 126 7.09 7.47 -5.36
C SER A 126 7.93 8.01 -6.52
N ALA A 127 7.79 7.39 -7.69
CA ALA A 127 8.38 7.82 -8.95
C ALA A 127 7.36 7.66 -10.07
N ILE A 128 7.00 8.77 -10.75
CA ILE A 128 6.09 8.84 -11.92
C ILE A 128 5.04 7.72 -11.96
N GLY A 129 3.99 7.86 -11.14
CA GLY A 129 2.85 6.95 -11.14
C GLY A 129 3.12 5.57 -10.54
N LEU A 130 4.32 5.29 -10.02
CA LEU A 130 4.65 4.14 -9.19
C LEU A 130 4.97 4.62 -7.77
N SER A 131 4.56 3.83 -6.77
CA SER A 131 4.91 4.04 -5.37
C SER A 131 5.29 2.70 -4.76
N ASP A 132 6.44 2.64 -4.08
CA ASP A 132 6.89 1.48 -3.31
C ASP A 132 6.85 1.78 -1.81
N PHE A 133 6.34 0.82 -1.04
CA PHE A 133 6.09 0.98 0.39
C PHE A 133 7.00 0.09 1.24
N ILE A 134 7.67 0.71 2.21
CA ILE A 134 8.45 0.02 3.24
C ILE A 134 7.84 0.31 4.61
N TYR A 135 7.57 -0.74 5.37
CA TYR A 135 7.03 -0.66 6.73
C TYR A 135 8.12 -0.97 7.75
N GLY A 136 8.02 -0.32 8.91
CA GLY A 136 8.87 -0.60 10.05
C GLY A 136 8.32 0.03 11.33
N THR A 137 9.17 0.05 12.34
CA THR A 137 8.91 0.67 13.64
C THR A 137 9.90 1.79 13.91
N TYR A 138 9.52 2.73 14.77
CA TYR A 138 10.36 3.86 15.12
C TYR A 138 10.18 4.27 16.57
N GLU A 139 11.18 4.97 17.09
CA GLU A 139 11.13 5.69 18.34
C GLU A 139 11.33 7.18 18.08
N ILE A 140 10.66 8.03 18.85
CA ILE A 140 10.80 9.48 18.77
C ILE A 140 10.98 10.06 20.17
N ASN A 141 12.04 10.84 20.35
CA ASN A 141 12.32 11.54 21.60
C ASN A 141 12.73 12.98 21.30
N GLY A 142 11.86 13.92 21.68
CA GLY A 142 12.00 15.32 21.26
C GLY A 142 12.08 15.40 19.74
N ASN A 143 13.17 15.97 19.21
CA ASN A 143 13.37 16.13 17.77
C ASN A 143 14.08 14.95 17.09
N ARG A 144 14.55 13.95 17.84
CA ARG A 144 15.27 12.80 17.29
C ARG A 144 14.31 11.66 17.00
N ILE A 145 14.44 11.07 15.82
CA ILE A 145 13.68 9.90 15.36
C ILE A 145 14.68 8.79 15.07
N ILE A 146 14.42 7.59 15.59
CA ILE A 146 15.24 6.41 15.38
C ILE A 146 14.39 5.34 14.69
N LEU A 147 14.82 4.90 13.52
CA LEU A 147 14.19 3.85 12.74
C LEU A 147 14.73 2.48 13.17
N ASP A 148 13.90 1.44 13.08
CA ASP A 148 14.34 0.06 13.24
C ASP A 148 15.28 -0.42 12.13
N LYS A 149 15.18 0.19 10.94
CA LYS A 149 16.03 -0.12 9.79
C LYS A 149 17.16 0.88 9.62
N LYS A 150 18.36 0.37 9.35
CA LYS A 150 19.56 1.17 9.07
C LYS A 150 19.41 2.05 7.83
N THR A 151 18.71 1.56 6.82
CA THR A 151 18.52 2.27 5.55
C THR A 151 17.11 2.04 5.02
N LEU A 152 16.61 3.00 4.24
CA LEU A 152 15.36 2.88 3.46
C LEU A 152 15.68 3.24 2.02
N ASP A 153 15.83 2.19 1.22
CA ASP A 153 16.27 2.29 -0.18
C ASP A 153 17.59 3.09 -0.27
N ASN A 154 17.77 3.88 -1.32
CA ASN A 154 18.91 4.77 -1.53
C ASN A 154 18.65 6.20 -1.03
N VAL A 155 17.50 6.47 -0.40
CA VAL A 155 17.11 7.83 0.03
C VAL A 155 17.50 8.09 1.49
N VAL A 156 17.26 7.10 2.36
CA VAL A 156 17.61 7.18 3.78
C VAL A 156 18.78 6.24 4.04
N VAL A 157 19.94 6.81 4.38
CA VAL A 157 21.21 6.09 4.53
C VAL A 157 21.63 5.87 6.00
N THR A 158 20.80 6.30 6.94
CA THR A 158 20.97 6.16 8.39
C THR A 158 19.64 5.83 9.06
N ASN A 159 19.66 5.19 10.22
CA ASN A 159 18.46 5.02 11.02
C ASN A 159 18.12 6.24 11.88
N GLN A 160 18.94 7.29 11.88
CA GLN A 160 18.78 8.42 12.78
C GLN A 160 18.42 9.68 12.01
N LEU A 161 17.28 10.26 12.37
CA LEU A 161 16.79 11.50 11.79
C LEU A 161 16.62 12.55 12.89
N GLU A 162 16.74 13.82 12.54
CA GLU A 162 16.51 14.92 13.46
C GLU A 162 15.75 16.08 12.83
N ILE A 163 14.72 16.54 13.54
CA ILE A 163 13.93 17.71 13.16
C ILE A 163 14.68 18.97 13.57
N ARG A 164 15.07 19.80 12.60
CA ARG A 164 15.79 21.07 12.83
C ARG A 164 15.12 22.23 12.05
N PRO A 165 15.16 23.46 12.56
CA PRO A 165 14.75 24.63 11.78
C PRO A 165 15.72 24.85 10.61
N LYS A 166 15.18 25.23 9.45
CA LYS A 166 15.93 25.60 8.25
C LYS A 166 15.37 26.91 7.71
N LEU A 167 16.27 27.85 7.41
CA LEU A 167 15.91 29.09 6.75
C LEU A 167 15.73 28.82 5.25
N ILE A 168 14.54 29.13 4.72
CA ILE A 168 14.20 28.98 3.31
C ILE A 168 14.03 30.38 2.70
N GLU A 169 14.76 30.63 1.62
CA GLU A 169 14.65 31.86 0.83
C GLU A 169 13.70 31.60 -0.35
N TYR A 170 12.54 32.25 -0.29
CA TYR A 170 11.60 32.36 -1.40
C TYR A 170 11.90 33.61 -2.21
N SER A 171 11.30 33.74 -3.39
CA SER A 171 11.51 34.90 -4.28
C SER A 171 11.12 36.25 -3.65
N ASP A 172 10.21 36.23 -2.67
CA ASP A 172 9.59 37.41 -2.05
C ASP A 172 9.84 37.52 -0.54
N ARG A 173 10.32 36.46 0.12
CA ARG A 173 10.47 36.41 1.58
C ARG A 173 11.43 35.33 2.05
N THR A 174 11.82 35.42 3.31
CA THR A 174 12.57 34.37 4.00
C THR A 174 11.74 33.83 5.16
N GLU A 175 11.60 32.51 5.24
CA GLU A 175 10.82 31.86 6.29
C GLU A 175 11.64 30.76 6.97
N THR A 176 11.48 30.59 8.29
CA THR A 176 12.05 29.45 9.00
C THR A 176 11.04 28.32 9.01
N GLU A 177 11.39 27.23 8.33
CA GLU A 177 10.59 26.01 8.29
C GLU A 177 11.25 24.88 9.08
N LYS A 178 10.48 23.86 9.44
CA LYS A 178 11.05 22.65 10.05
C LYS A 178 11.38 21.64 8.96
N TYR A 179 12.62 21.17 8.98
CA TYR A 179 13.12 20.11 8.12
C TYR A 179 13.61 18.96 8.96
N VAL A 180 13.71 17.78 8.35
CA VAL A 180 14.21 16.56 8.95
C VAL A 180 15.45 16.15 8.19
N PHE A 181 16.54 16.04 8.94
CA PHE A 181 17.86 15.75 8.43
C PHE A 181 18.30 14.36 8.86
N GLN A 182 19.15 13.75 8.05
CA GLN A 182 19.81 12.49 8.36
C GLN A 182 21.08 12.77 9.18
N ILE A 183 21.24 12.10 10.31
CA ILE A 183 22.38 12.27 11.21
C ILE A 183 23.17 10.98 11.41
N ASP A 184 24.47 11.13 11.66
CA ASP A 184 25.35 10.02 12.05
C ASP A 184 25.16 9.63 13.53
N GLU A 185 25.88 8.61 13.98
CA GLU A 185 25.82 8.14 15.37
C GLU A 185 26.24 9.20 16.40
N ASN A 186 27.04 10.19 15.98
CA ASN A 186 27.51 11.29 16.81
C ASN A 186 26.56 12.51 16.78
N GLY A 187 25.50 12.47 15.97
CA GLY A 187 24.55 13.59 15.80
C GLY A 187 24.97 14.64 14.77
N ASN A 188 26.03 14.38 13.99
CA ASN A 188 26.43 15.24 12.89
C ASN A 188 25.52 15.01 11.67
N LEU A 189 25.29 16.08 10.91
CA LEU A 189 24.55 15.97 9.65
C LEU A 189 25.34 15.14 8.64
N ILE A 190 24.66 14.23 7.95
CA ILE A 190 25.25 13.50 6.83
C ILE A 190 25.23 14.42 5.62
N GLU A 191 26.40 14.83 5.14
CA GLU A 191 26.53 15.69 3.97
C GLU A 191 25.91 15.06 2.72
N LYS A 192 25.26 15.88 1.89
CA LYS A 192 24.62 15.48 0.63
C LYS A 192 23.54 14.40 0.77
N SER A 193 23.02 14.20 1.98
CA SER A 193 21.85 13.34 2.20
C SER A 193 20.56 14.09 1.83
N THR A 194 19.52 13.32 1.52
CA THR A 194 18.19 13.88 1.28
C THR A 194 17.65 14.51 2.55
N GLU A 195 17.22 15.77 2.44
CA GLU A 195 16.51 16.50 3.48
C GLU A 195 15.01 16.41 3.24
N PHE A 196 14.23 16.22 4.30
CA PHE A 196 12.78 16.12 4.19
C PHE A 196 12.12 17.33 4.83
N ARG A 197 11.11 17.91 4.18
CA ARG A 197 10.27 18.92 4.80
C ARG A 197 9.37 18.25 5.84
N LEU A 198 9.19 18.90 7.00
CA LEU A 198 8.18 18.48 7.97
C LEU A 198 6.81 19.00 7.53
N VAL A 199 5.91 18.09 7.15
CA VAL A 199 4.57 18.43 6.63
C VAL A 199 3.51 18.36 7.72
N VAL A 200 3.62 17.39 8.63
CA VAL A 200 2.68 17.20 9.75
C VAL A 200 3.47 16.99 11.04
N ASP A 201 3.02 17.64 12.12
CA ASP A 201 3.57 17.49 13.47
C ASP A 201 2.44 17.56 14.52
N ASN A 202 2.00 16.40 15.00
CA ASN A 202 0.89 16.23 15.94
C ASN A 202 1.34 15.94 17.38
N ARG A 203 2.61 16.15 17.72
CA ARG A 203 3.20 15.82 19.03
C ARG A 203 2.85 16.80 20.17
N LYS A 204 1.63 17.37 20.14
CA LYS A 204 1.18 18.41 21.09
C LYS A 204 1.35 18.00 22.55
#